data_AF-A0A010SCW1-F1
#
_entry.id   AF-A0A010SCW1-F1
#
_cell.length_a   1.000
_cell.length_b   1.000
_cell.length_c   1.000
_cell.angle_alpha   90.00
_cell.angle_beta   90.00
_cell.angle_gamma   90.00
#
_symmetry.space_group_name_H-M   'P 1'
#
loop_
_entity.id
_entity.type
_entity.pdbx_description
1 polymer ?
#
loop_
_entity_poly.entity_id
_entity_poly.type
_entity_poly.pdbx_seq_one_letter_code
_entity_poly.pdbx_strand_id
1 'polypeptide(L)'
;MADQQEPIFTPSSGYESFIYIYNKTKVDFALDRSKAILGSWAKGCPPNTIKAGAEALIQLNDSFGFSGSQGEVVYELYHPSDPDNPLSFKVEFCDPYGRWNDNYLRTKSSNPKLVSCQVLDYNLTGHPFTGHVEVYLTENSASEMVDIANTPDETNGDVHAAFEIGFNGPLGIKVRDPVHEDIAIAAFIASRMRFPKGTEYNNLDATQWEYMRGLLWSDDPLCLLFEDSRESNSELALGEKFLGDFYAGAPSSLTQRSHFGDLQFFHAMAGQSNEDPHDTKANMLSWLEIIYKLAVGVQDVKETDSLAGRFPTRFSSYSDPSGEASLRQLFLGRTPSYRKANISKRAFGHCLHMVQDSYAVGHTLRRLSNPGDLDGKDSEGFFRFKPGKFARLGPIITFHTYSGQSKRHAHYDESKQPRSPRDLDSFNHIIGARDAIDKSIKLINFYAQKTKWEDGVRDFFADEVFVLDSNATLSNPQVDERFGSPDTSSRSTLEAYRLADEEYQLGAWINSHTDAQPQF
;
A
#
# COMPACT_ATOMS: atom_id res chain seq x y z
N MET A 1 20.14 -3.00 18.76
CA MET A 1 19.73 -4.28 18.16
C MET A 1 19.43 -3.99 16.70
N ALA A 2 20.08 -4.68 15.76
CA ALA A 2 19.87 -4.44 14.35
C ALA A 2 18.52 -5.02 13.88
N ASP A 3 17.88 -4.36 12.92
CA ASP A 3 16.79 -4.97 12.16
C ASP A 3 17.40 -6.03 11.23
N GLN A 4 17.47 -7.28 11.70
CA GLN A 4 17.77 -8.40 10.81
C GLN A 4 16.63 -8.53 9.78
N GLN A 5 17.02 -8.75 8.52
CA GLN A 5 16.10 -9.21 7.47
C GLN A 5 15.48 -10.56 7.89
N GLU A 6 14.34 -10.92 7.29
CA GLU A 6 13.73 -12.24 7.52
C GLU A 6 14.71 -13.38 7.14
N PRO A 7 14.60 -14.57 7.78
CA PRO A 7 15.57 -15.64 7.59
C PRO A 7 15.73 -16.04 6.11
N ILE A 8 16.98 -16.26 5.72
CA ILE A 8 17.37 -16.68 4.37
C ILE A 8 16.66 -17.99 4.02
N PHE A 9 15.95 -18.01 2.91
CA PHE A 9 15.17 -19.18 2.49
C PHE A 9 16.11 -20.31 2.05
N THR A 10 15.96 -21.49 2.64
CA THR A 10 16.78 -22.67 2.34
C THR A 10 16.61 -23.08 0.87
N PRO A 11 17.68 -23.49 0.14
CA PRO A 11 17.61 -23.71 -1.30
C PRO A 11 16.54 -24.73 -1.70
N SER A 12 15.63 -24.28 -2.56
CA SER A 12 14.49 -25.09 -3.05
C SER A 12 14.92 -26.11 -4.11
N SER A 13 16.00 -25.81 -4.84
CA SER A 13 16.43 -26.57 -6.02
C SER A 13 17.94 -26.73 -6.16
N GLY A 14 18.74 -25.83 -5.57
CA GLY A 14 20.19 -25.73 -5.78
C GLY A 14 20.61 -24.98 -7.05
N TYR A 15 19.65 -24.44 -7.82
CA TYR A 15 19.86 -23.61 -9.01
C TYR A 15 19.39 -22.18 -8.69
N GLU A 16 20.15 -21.50 -7.85
CA GLU A 16 19.78 -20.20 -7.28
C GLU A 16 21.04 -19.32 -7.19
N SER A 17 20.90 -18.03 -7.51
CA SER A 17 21.98 -17.04 -7.41
C SER A 17 21.93 -16.34 -6.04
N PHE A 18 23.07 -16.29 -5.33
CA PHE A 18 23.23 -15.70 -4.01
C PHE A 18 24.30 -14.60 -4.04
N ILE A 19 23.89 -13.34 -4.18
CA ILE A 19 24.80 -12.20 -4.22
C ILE A 19 24.77 -11.48 -2.88
N TYR A 20 25.87 -11.51 -2.15
CA TYR A 20 26.03 -10.82 -0.87
C TYR A 20 26.57 -9.41 -1.13
N ILE A 21 25.89 -8.39 -0.60
CA ILE A 21 26.34 -7.00 -0.64
C ILE A 21 26.63 -6.52 0.78
N TYR A 22 27.89 -6.19 1.04
CA TYR A 22 28.32 -5.61 2.31
C TYR A 22 28.43 -4.09 2.19
N ASN A 23 27.60 -3.38 2.95
CA ASN A 23 27.64 -1.93 3.07
C ASN A 23 28.77 -1.52 4.04
N LYS A 24 29.97 -1.26 3.53
CA LYS A 24 31.12 -0.76 4.31
C LYS A 24 31.08 0.76 4.55
N THR A 25 29.90 1.38 4.41
CA THR A 25 29.71 2.83 4.53
C THR A 25 28.91 3.20 5.77
N LYS A 26 28.89 4.49 6.10
CA LYS A 26 28.11 5.05 7.22
C LYS A 26 26.70 5.52 6.82
N VAL A 27 26.22 5.15 5.64
CA VAL A 27 24.88 5.51 5.14
C VAL A 27 24.12 4.29 4.63
N ASP A 28 22.81 4.27 4.84
CA ASP A 28 21.94 3.21 4.32
C ASP A 28 21.88 3.29 2.78
N PHE A 29 21.88 2.13 2.11
CA PHE A 29 21.62 2.02 0.69
C PHE A 29 20.13 1.83 0.46
N ALA A 30 19.52 2.67 -0.39
CA ALA A 30 18.13 2.58 -0.79
C ALA A 30 18.05 2.09 -2.24
N LEU A 31 17.30 1.03 -2.51
CA LEU A 31 17.11 0.48 -3.86
C LEU A 31 16.43 1.52 -4.77
N ASP A 32 17.03 1.84 -5.92
CA ASP A 32 16.38 2.58 -7.01
C ASP A 32 15.48 1.64 -7.81
N ARG A 33 16.05 0.51 -8.26
CA ARG A 33 15.34 -0.48 -9.08
C ARG A 33 15.98 -1.86 -8.98
N SER A 34 15.17 -2.86 -9.27
CA SER A 34 15.61 -4.21 -9.59
C SER A 34 15.23 -4.57 -11.02
N LYS A 35 15.84 -5.64 -11.56
CA LYS A 35 15.31 -6.38 -12.71
C LYS A 35 15.81 -7.82 -12.67
N ALA A 36 14.90 -8.77 -12.48
CA ALA A 36 15.10 -10.14 -12.93
C ALA A 36 15.02 -10.15 -14.46
N ILE A 37 16.09 -10.57 -15.12
CA ILE A 37 16.19 -10.72 -16.59
C ILE A 37 15.92 -12.18 -16.97
N LEU A 38 16.42 -13.11 -16.15
CA LEU A 38 16.07 -14.52 -16.11
C LEU A 38 15.88 -14.92 -14.64
N GLY A 39 14.91 -15.79 -14.36
CA GLY A 39 14.54 -16.17 -12.99
C GLY A 39 13.51 -15.26 -12.34
N SER A 40 13.31 -15.44 -11.03
CA SER A 40 12.41 -14.62 -10.19
C SER A 40 13.04 -14.35 -8.82
N TRP A 41 12.81 -13.16 -8.27
CA TRP A 41 13.33 -12.80 -6.95
C TRP A 41 12.71 -13.69 -5.85
N ALA A 42 13.51 -14.06 -4.85
CA ALA A 42 13.00 -14.69 -3.63
C ALA A 42 12.18 -13.67 -2.78
N LYS A 43 11.42 -14.18 -1.79
CA LYS A 43 10.74 -13.32 -0.81
C LYS A 43 11.76 -12.42 -0.10
N GLY A 44 11.44 -11.15 0.07
CA GLY A 44 12.34 -10.13 0.63
C GLY A 44 13.41 -9.61 -0.32
N CYS A 45 13.57 -10.20 -1.52
CA CYS A 45 14.67 -9.87 -2.43
C CYS A 45 14.24 -9.00 -3.64
N PRO A 46 15.16 -8.18 -4.19
CA PRO A 46 16.38 -7.73 -3.54
C PRO A 46 16.01 -6.75 -2.41
N PRO A 47 16.63 -6.82 -1.22
CA PRO A 47 16.18 -6.02 -0.07
C PRO A 47 16.20 -4.53 -0.39
N ASN A 48 15.07 -3.84 -0.16
CA ASN A 48 14.96 -2.44 -0.60
C ASN A 48 15.86 -1.48 0.19
N THR A 49 16.29 -1.88 1.39
CA THR A 49 17.23 -1.12 2.23
C THR A 49 18.36 -2.03 2.72
N ILE A 50 19.62 -1.60 2.55
CA ILE A 50 20.81 -2.25 3.15
C ILE A 50 21.46 -1.25 4.11
N LYS A 51 21.35 -1.49 5.42
CA LYS A 51 21.76 -0.51 6.43
C LYS A 51 23.28 -0.30 6.50
N ALA A 52 23.70 0.86 6.97
CA ALA A 52 25.10 1.20 7.21
C ALA A 52 25.80 0.13 8.06
N GLY A 53 26.96 -0.36 7.59
CA GLY A 53 27.71 -1.44 8.24
C GLY A 53 27.12 -2.85 8.12
N ALA A 54 25.96 -3.03 7.47
CA ALA A 54 25.30 -4.34 7.36
C ALA A 54 25.67 -5.09 6.07
N GLU A 55 25.54 -6.41 6.12
CA GLU A 55 25.45 -7.27 4.95
C GLU A 55 23.97 -7.51 4.60
N ALA A 56 23.69 -7.67 3.31
CA ALA A 56 22.40 -8.15 2.81
C ALA A 56 22.59 -9.19 1.71
N LEU A 57 21.70 -10.18 1.68
CA LEU A 57 21.62 -11.16 0.61
C LEU A 57 20.66 -10.69 -0.47
N ILE A 58 21.03 -10.92 -1.73
CA ILE A 58 20.13 -10.91 -2.88
C ILE A 58 20.05 -12.35 -3.42
N GLN A 59 18.87 -12.96 -3.29
CA GLN A 59 18.56 -14.29 -3.81
C GLN A 59 17.66 -14.17 -5.06
N LEU A 60 18.13 -14.73 -6.17
CA LEU A 60 17.39 -14.82 -7.44
C LEU A 60 17.28 -16.30 -7.83
N ASN A 61 16.05 -16.79 -7.90
CA ASN A 61 15.73 -18.18 -8.20
C ASN A 61 15.74 -18.42 -9.71
N ASP A 62 16.24 -19.58 -10.18
CA ASP A 62 16.25 -19.90 -11.61
C ASP A 62 14.87 -19.95 -12.27
N SER A 63 14.87 -19.76 -13.59
CA SER A 63 13.66 -20.01 -14.39
C SER A 63 13.38 -21.52 -14.46
N PHE A 64 12.14 -21.93 -14.16
CA PHE A 64 11.72 -23.32 -14.26
C PHE A 64 11.93 -23.85 -15.69
N GLY A 65 12.79 -24.86 -15.85
CA GLY A 65 13.12 -25.44 -17.16
C GLY A 65 14.49 -25.06 -17.75
N PHE A 66 15.54 -24.97 -16.91
CA PHE A 66 16.95 -24.95 -17.36
C PHE A 66 17.39 -23.71 -18.15
N SER A 67 17.05 -22.50 -17.68
CA SER A 67 17.51 -21.24 -18.33
C SER A 67 18.56 -20.47 -17.54
N GLY A 68 18.81 -20.79 -16.27
CA GLY A 68 19.65 -19.97 -15.40
C GLY A 68 18.90 -18.80 -14.75
N SER A 69 19.68 -17.94 -14.10
CA SER A 69 19.24 -16.72 -13.44
C SER A 69 20.13 -15.53 -13.84
N GLN A 70 19.55 -14.35 -14.02
CA GLN A 70 20.27 -13.14 -14.43
C GLN A 70 19.60 -11.89 -13.85
N GLY A 71 20.36 -11.04 -13.16
CA GLY A 71 19.82 -9.89 -12.42
C GLY A 71 20.59 -8.58 -12.62
N GLU A 72 19.85 -7.47 -12.58
CA GLU A 72 20.36 -6.13 -12.28
C GLU A 72 19.73 -5.63 -10.97
N VAL A 73 20.54 -5.06 -10.09
CA VAL A 73 20.07 -4.21 -8.98
C VAL A 73 20.81 -2.88 -9.00
N VAL A 74 20.13 -1.79 -8.65
CA VAL A 74 20.74 -0.47 -8.50
C VAL A 74 20.32 0.12 -7.18
N TYR A 75 21.30 0.48 -6.36
CA TYR A 75 21.13 1.16 -5.09
C TYR A 75 21.62 2.61 -5.18
N GLU A 76 20.85 3.51 -4.59
CA GLU A 76 21.26 4.87 -4.26
C GLU A 76 21.78 4.94 -2.83
N LEU A 77 22.70 5.87 -2.58
CA LEU A 77 23.18 6.23 -1.26
C LEU A 77 23.33 7.76 -1.17
N TYR A 78 22.80 8.31 -0.09
CA TYR A 78 22.63 9.75 0.10
C TYR A 78 23.77 10.26 0.98
N HIS A 79 24.67 11.07 0.41
CA HIS A 79 25.83 11.57 1.15
C HIS A 79 25.38 12.61 2.19
N PRO A 80 25.82 12.57 3.47
CA PRO A 80 25.28 13.48 4.50
C PRO A 80 25.55 14.97 4.25
N SER A 81 26.53 15.31 3.39
CA SER A 81 26.81 16.68 2.96
C SER A 81 26.21 17.07 1.60
N ASP A 82 25.53 16.15 0.92
CA ASP A 82 24.85 16.37 -0.37
C ASP A 82 23.65 15.42 -0.49
N PRO A 83 22.55 15.70 0.23
CA PRO A 83 21.36 14.84 0.25
C PRO A 83 20.48 15.00 -1.00
N ASP A 84 20.72 16.01 -1.84
CA ASP A 84 19.92 16.26 -3.05
C ASP A 84 20.49 15.55 -4.28
N ASN A 85 21.78 15.18 -4.29
CA ASN A 85 22.44 14.47 -5.38
C ASN A 85 22.85 13.03 -4.95
N PRO A 86 21.94 12.04 -4.99
CA PRO A 86 22.28 10.67 -4.61
C PRO A 86 23.37 10.09 -5.50
N LEU A 87 24.37 9.50 -4.86
CA LEU A 87 25.32 8.61 -5.53
C LEU A 87 24.64 7.25 -5.71
N SER A 88 25.11 6.44 -6.66
CA SER A 88 24.51 5.12 -6.89
C SER A 88 25.51 4.11 -7.41
N PHE A 89 25.21 2.83 -7.19
CA PHE A 89 25.94 1.74 -7.78
C PHE A 89 24.98 0.68 -8.31
N LYS A 90 25.40 0.05 -9.41
CA LYS A 90 24.76 -1.12 -9.99
C LYS A 90 25.58 -2.37 -9.66
N VAL A 91 24.89 -3.47 -9.38
CA VAL A 91 25.42 -4.83 -9.47
C VAL A 91 24.67 -5.57 -10.59
N GLU A 92 25.42 -6.16 -11.52
CA GLU A 92 24.92 -7.04 -12.59
C GLU A 92 25.48 -8.44 -12.36
N PHE A 93 24.64 -9.46 -12.44
CA PHE A 93 25.07 -10.84 -12.21
C PHE A 93 24.32 -11.83 -13.11
N CYS A 94 24.95 -12.96 -13.42
CA CYS A 94 24.38 -14.01 -14.27
C CYS A 94 24.96 -15.39 -13.94
N ASP A 95 24.08 -16.37 -13.80
CA ASP A 95 24.33 -17.81 -13.75
C ASP A 95 23.72 -18.46 -15.02
N PRO A 96 24.45 -18.49 -16.15
CA PRO A 96 23.92 -18.93 -17.45
C PRO A 96 23.89 -20.46 -17.57
N TYR A 97 22.69 -21.06 -17.71
CA TYR A 97 22.56 -22.53 -17.75
C TYR A 97 23.49 -23.22 -18.76
N GLY A 98 24.41 -24.03 -18.25
CA GLY A 98 25.30 -24.88 -19.04
C GLY A 98 26.69 -25.01 -18.43
N ARG A 99 27.18 -26.24 -18.29
CA ARG A 99 28.48 -26.60 -17.65
C ARG A 99 29.74 -25.97 -18.29
N TRP A 100 29.59 -25.21 -19.37
CA TRP A 100 30.69 -24.60 -20.14
C TRP A 100 30.49 -23.10 -20.36
N ASN A 101 29.48 -22.50 -19.72
CA ASN A 101 29.30 -21.06 -19.70
C ASN A 101 29.91 -20.51 -18.41
N ASP A 102 30.61 -19.37 -18.49
CA ASP A 102 31.13 -18.69 -17.33
C ASP A 102 30.05 -17.80 -16.69
N ASN A 103 29.87 -17.93 -15.38
CA ASN A 103 29.09 -17.02 -14.57
C ASN A 103 29.77 -15.64 -14.54
N TYR A 104 29.03 -14.57 -14.28
CA TYR A 104 29.66 -13.26 -14.06
C TYR A 104 29.02 -12.48 -12.91
N LEU A 105 29.86 -11.75 -12.18
CA LEU A 105 29.48 -10.70 -11.22
C LEU A 105 30.22 -9.42 -11.60
N ARG A 106 29.50 -8.32 -11.76
CA ARG A 106 30.03 -7.02 -12.21
C ARG A 106 29.42 -5.88 -11.41
N THR A 107 30.21 -4.84 -11.17
CA THR A 107 29.79 -3.64 -10.46
C THR A 107 30.00 -2.40 -11.31
N LYS A 108 29.16 -1.37 -11.14
CA LYS A 108 29.35 -0.06 -11.76
C LYS A 108 28.82 1.06 -10.87
N SER A 109 29.73 1.89 -10.38
CA SER A 109 29.43 3.13 -9.66
C SER A 109 29.07 4.28 -10.61
N SER A 110 28.17 5.17 -10.20
CA SER A 110 27.85 6.42 -10.91
C SER A 110 28.98 7.45 -10.81
N ASN A 111 29.75 7.41 -9.71
CA ASN A 111 30.97 8.20 -9.54
C ASN A 111 32.06 7.32 -8.86
N PRO A 112 32.90 6.61 -9.65
CA PRO A 112 33.95 5.74 -9.12
C PRO A 112 35.04 6.42 -8.27
N LYS A 113 35.03 7.76 -8.17
CA LYS A 113 35.91 8.51 -7.24
C LYS A 113 35.33 8.64 -5.83
N LEU A 114 34.01 8.43 -5.66
CA LEU A 114 33.30 8.59 -4.40
C LEU A 114 32.72 7.27 -3.89
N VAL A 115 32.16 6.44 -4.78
CA VAL A 115 31.66 5.11 -4.43
C VAL A 115 32.50 4.06 -5.15
N SER A 116 33.18 3.21 -4.38
CA SER A 116 33.94 2.06 -4.87
C SER A 116 33.16 0.77 -4.59
N CYS A 117 33.13 -0.14 -5.55
CA CYS A 117 32.39 -1.40 -5.47
C CYS A 117 33.31 -2.56 -5.83
N GLN A 118 33.86 -3.22 -4.82
CA GLN A 118 34.84 -4.29 -4.97
C GLN A 118 34.11 -5.64 -5.00
N VAL A 119 34.22 -6.37 -6.11
CA VAL A 119 33.90 -7.80 -6.13
C VAL A 119 35.05 -8.53 -5.44
N LEU A 120 34.76 -9.31 -4.40
CA LEU A 120 35.78 -10.09 -3.67
C LEU A 120 36.09 -11.40 -4.38
N ASP A 121 35.07 -12.24 -4.50
CA ASP A 121 35.08 -13.52 -5.19
C ASP A 121 33.69 -13.84 -5.76
N TYR A 122 33.64 -14.86 -6.61
CA TYR A 122 32.42 -15.52 -7.05
C TYR A 122 32.74 -16.87 -7.71
N ASN A 123 31.76 -17.77 -7.76
CA ASN A 123 31.88 -19.02 -8.51
C ASN A 123 31.95 -18.73 -10.02
N LEU A 124 33.09 -18.98 -10.68
CA LEU A 124 33.25 -18.74 -12.12
C LEU A 124 32.36 -19.63 -13.00
N THR A 125 31.97 -20.82 -12.53
CA THR A 125 31.11 -21.75 -13.28
C THR A 125 30.24 -22.57 -12.33
N GLY A 126 28.98 -22.78 -12.70
CA GLY A 126 28.08 -23.75 -12.08
C GLY A 126 27.26 -23.22 -10.90
N HIS A 127 26.39 -24.08 -10.40
CA HIS A 127 25.29 -23.78 -9.48
C HIS A 127 25.52 -24.37 -8.08
N PRO A 128 25.01 -23.74 -7.00
CA PRO A 128 24.45 -22.38 -6.97
C PRO A 128 25.53 -21.33 -7.21
N PHE A 129 25.13 -20.18 -7.76
CA PHE A 129 26.06 -19.10 -8.06
C PHE A 129 26.17 -18.13 -6.88
N THR A 130 27.25 -18.25 -6.10
CA THR A 130 27.56 -17.32 -5.02
C THR A 130 28.58 -16.27 -5.46
N GLY A 131 28.45 -15.04 -4.95
CA GLY A 131 29.47 -14.00 -5.07
C GLY A 131 29.30 -12.85 -4.08
N HIS A 132 30.40 -12.18 -3.73
CA HIS A 132 30.43 -11.17 -2.68
C HIS A 132 30.90 -9.80 -3.22
N VAL A 133 30.20 -8.73 -2.83
CA VAL A 133 30.50 -7.34 -3.18
C VAL A 133 30.61 -6.48 -1.93
N GLU A 134 31.76 -5.83 -1.74
CA GLU A 134 31.93 -4.78 -0.74
C GLU A 134 31.77 -3.40 -1.39
N VAL A 135 30.96 -2.53 -0.77
CA VAL A 135 30.72 -1.17 -1.27
C VAL A 135 31.21 -0.15 -0.24
N TYR A 136 32.11 0.73 -0.69
CA TYR A 136 32.78 1.76 0.09
C TYR A 136 32.42 3.15 -0.42
N LEU A 137 32.36 4.11 0.50
CA LEU A 137 32.17 5.53 0.26
C LEU A 137 33.45 6.25 0.71
N THR A 138 34.03 7.12 -0.12
CA THR A 138 35.28 7.80 0.24
C THR A 138 35.04 8.89 1.27
N GLU A 139 35.37 8.60 2.53
CA GLU A 139 35.12 9.54 3.63
C GLU A 139 36.20 10.61 3.78
N ASN A 140 35.77 11.87 3.87
CA ASN A 140 36.43 12.83 4.75
C ASN A 140 35.88 12.63 6.19
N SER A 141 36.33 11.55 6.83
CA SER A 141 36.23 11.22 8.27
C SER A 141 34.84 11.26 8.96
N ALA A 142 34.16 10.12 9.06
CA ALA A 142 33.39 9.59 10.23
C ALA A 142 34.22 8.59 11.10
N SER A 143 33.75 8.23 12.30
CA SER A 143 34.38 7.24 13.22
C SER A 143 33.50 6.01 13.50
N GLU A 144 34.04 5.00 14.21
CA GLU A 144 33.59 3.59 14.27
C GLU A 144 32.58 3.24 15.39
N MET A 145 31.95 2.05 15.31
CA MET A 145 31.50 1.16 16.42
C MET A 145 31.24 -0.29 15.90
N VAL A 146 31.04 -1.29 16.78
CA VAL A 146 31.42 -2.72 16.57
C VAL A 146 30.31 -3.77 16.94
N ASP A 147 30.50 -5.03 16.50
CA ASP A 147 29.70 -6.31 16.47
C ASP A 147 29.09 -6.86 17.83
N ILE A 148 28.39 -8.02 18.01
CA ILE A 148 28.49 -9.44 17.52
C ILE A 148 27.14 -10.27 17.59
N ALA A 149 27.03 -11.31 16.72
CA ALA A 149 26.17 -12.53 16.56
C ALA A 149 25.55 -13.30 17.79
N ASN A 150 24.68 -14.36 17.72
CA ASN A 150 23.84 -15.06 16.70
C ASN A 150 22.69 -15.96 17.32
N THR A 151 21.78 -16.52 16.49
CA THR A 151 20.65 -17.48 16.80
C THR A 151 20.97 -18.96 16.38
N PRO A 152 20.07 -20.01 16.24
CA PRO A 152 18.71 -20.16 15.61
C PRO A 152 17.66 -20.88 16.53
N ASP A 153 16.71 -21.82 16.27
CA ASP A 153 16.15 -22.75 15.18
C ASP A 153 14.78 -23.36 15.72
N GLU A 154 13.85 -24.14 15.10
CA GLU A 154 13.29 -24.43 13.73
C GLU A 154 12.00 -25.36 13.83
N THR A 155 11.19 -25.51 12.76
CA THR A 155 10.15 -26.55 12.37
C THR A 155 8.69 -26.61 12.93
N ASN A 156 7.64 -27.11 12.23
CA ASN A 156 7.17 -27.08 10.80
C ASN A 156 5.74 -27.73 10.60
N GLY A 157 4.97 -27.44 9.52
CA GLY A 157 3.80 -28.25 9.03
C GLY A 157 2.69 -27.57 8.16
N ASP A 158 2.24 -28.21 7.06
CA ASP A 158 1.30 -27.69 6.00
C ASP A 158 -0.24 -27.92 6.18
N VAL A 159 -1.09 -27.16 5.44
CA VAL A 159 -2.13 -27.65 4.46
C VAL A 159 -3.09 -26.53 3.89
N HIS A 160 -3.23 -26.49 2.56
CA HIS A 160 -3.87 -25.50 1.66
C HIS A 160 -5.18 -24.73 2.01
N ALA A 161 -5.29 -23.50 1.47
CA ALA A 161 -6.51 -22.92 0.88
C ALA A 161 -6.17 -21.76 -0.11
N ALA A 162 -7.18 -21.15 -0.76
CA ALA A 162 -7.00 -19.98 -1.65
C ALA A 162 -8.33 -19.24 -1.94
N PHE A 163 -8.50 -17.98 -1.49
CA PHE A 163 -9.51 -17.03 -2.01
C PHE A 163 -9.18 -15.55 -1.70
N GLU A 164 -9.43 -14.69 -2.69
CA GLU A 164 -10.01 -13.32 -2.64
C GLU A 164 -9.49 -12.21 -1.69
N ILE A 165 -8.30 -12.32 -1.09
CA ILE A 165 -7.51 -11.15 -0.65
C ILE A 165 -6.08 -11.24 -1.27
N GLY A 166 -5.46 -10.09 -1.58
CA GLY A 166 -4.24 -10.00 -2.41
C GLY A 166 -2.97 -10.49 -1.71
N PHE A 167 -2.42 -11.62 -2.14
CA PHE A 167 -1.36 -12.34 -1.40
C PHE A 167 -0.45 -13.20 -2.29
N ASN A 168 0.86 -13.22 -1.99
CA ASN A 168 1.84 -14.11 -2.65
C ASN A 168 2.12 -15.37 -1.81
N GLY A 169 1.34 -16.43 -2.04
CA GLY A 169 1.54 -17.74 -1.42
C GLY A 169 2.68 -18.57 -2.04
N PRO A 170 3.26 -19.54 -1.30
CA PRO A 170 4.21 -20.51 -1.84
C PRO A 170 3.63 -21.43 -2.94
N LEU A 171 4.50 -22.26 -3.54
CA LEU A 171 4.15 -23.33 -4.49
C LEU A 171 3.46 -22.88 -5.81
N GLY A 172 3.54 -21.60 -6.17
CA GLY A 172 3.08 -21.09 -7.47
C GLY A 172 1.55 -21.00 -7.62
N ILE A 173 0.83 -21.05 -6.50
CA ILE A 173 -0.62 -20.81 -6.45
C ILE A 173 -0.86 -19.32 -6.74
N LYS A 174 -1.39 -18.99 -7.92
CA LYS A 174 -1.77 -17.61 -8.26
C LYS A 174 -3.02 -17.16 -7.50
N VAL A 175 -2.81 -16.61 -6.31
CA VAL A 175 -3.75 -15.66 -5.69
C VAL A 175 -3.49 -14.26 -6.29
N ARG A 176 -4.41 -13.31 -6.08
CA ARG A 176 -4.55 -12.08 -6.87
C ARG A 176 -3.56 -10.96 -6.51
N ASP A 177 -3.40 -10.03 -7.45
CA ASP A 177 -2.47 -8.91 -7.45
C ASP A 177 -2.63 -7.94 -6.24
N PRO A 178 -1.53 -7.49 -5.59
CA PRO A 178 -1.56 -6.63 -4.39
C PRO A 178 -1.82 -5.14 -4.73
N VAL A 179 -3.03 -4.83 -5.19
CA VAL A 179 -3.40 -3.49 -5.71
C VAL A 179 -3.33 -2.40 -4.64
N HIS A 180 -3.84 -2.68 -3.44
CA HIS A 180 -3.92 -1.71 -2.34
C HIS A 180 -2.53 -1.40 -1.79
N GLU A 181 -1.67 -2.42 -1.68
CA GLU A 181 -0.28 -2.27 -1.25
C GLU A 181 0.56 -1.56 -2.32
N ASP A 182 0.38 -1.86 -3.61
CA ASP A 182 1.06 -1.11 -4.68
C ASP A 182 0.69 0.38 -4.66
N ILE A 183 -0.59 0.72 -4.42
CA ILE A 183 -1.05 2.10 -4.21
C ILE A 183 -0.41 2.72 -2.96
N ALA A 184 -0.32 1.97 -1.85
CA ALA A 184 0.31 2.44 -0.62
C ALA A 184 1.82 2.68 -0.79
N ILE A 185 2.54 1.77 -1.45
CA ILE A 185 3.97 1.88 -1.74
C ILE A 185 4.23 3.07 -2.67
N ALA A 186 3.43 3.25 -3.72
CA ALA A 186 3.53 4.41 -4.62
C ALA A 186 3.36 5.72 -3.85
N ALA A 187 2.38 5.76 -2.93
CA ALA A 187 2.17 6.90 -2.06
C ALA A 187 3.32 7.13 -1.07
N PHE A 188 3.91 6.08 -0.48
CA PHE A 188 5.09 6.20 0.39
C PHE A 188 6.29 6.75 -0.38
N ILE A 189 6.64 6.18 -1.54
CA ILE A 189 7.75 6.63 -2.42
C ILE A 189 7.61 8.13 -2.77
N ALA A 190 6.40 8.58 -3.09
CA ALA A 190 6.13 9.97 -3.45
C ALA A 190 6.00 10.95 -2.27
N SER A 191 5.90 10.45 -1.03
CA SER A 191 5.68 11.27 0.18
C SER A 191 6.95 11.92 0.76
N ARG A 192 6.82 12.45 1.98
CA ARG A 192 7.93 12.82 2.89
C ARG A 192 8.46 11.65 3.72
N MET A 193 7.70 10.57 3.92
CA MET A 193 8.15 9.33 4.55
C MET A 193 8.53 8.32 3.46
N ARG A 194 9.61 8.63 2.75
CA ARG A 194 9.96 7.90 1.52
C ARG A 194 10.42 6.48 1.80
N PHE A 195 9.74 5.52 1.17
CA PHE A 195 10.34 4.22 0.89
C PHE A 195 11.34 4.35 -0.27
N PRO A 196 12.32 3.45 -0.39
CA PRO A 196 13.17 3.32 -1.58
C PRO A 196 12.36 3.26 -2.88
N LYS A 197 12.88 3.85 -3.97
CA LYS A 197 12.18 3.88 -5.27
C LYS A 197 11.98 2.49 -5.89
N GLY A 198 12.79 1.52 -5.50
CA GLY A 198 12.69 0.12 -5.91
C GLY A 198 11.89 -0.74 -4.92
N THR A 199 11.20 -0.14 -3.94
CA THR A 199 10.30 -0.90 -3.08
C THR A 199 9.13 -1.44 -3.90
N GLU A 200 8.92 -2.74 -3.77
CA GLU A 200 7.82 -3.52 -4.32
C GLU A 200 7.28 -4.39 -3.18
N TYR A 201 6.02 -4.85 -3.26
CA TYR A 201 5.40 -5.65 -2.19
C TYR A 201 6.27 -6.82 -1.69
N ASN A 202 6.95 -7.50 -2.62
CA ASN A 202 7.80 -8.66 -2.32
C ASN A 202 9.12 -8.35 -1.62
N ASN A 203 9.57 -7.09 -1.53
CA ASN A 203 10.86 -6.70 -0.91
C ASN A 203 10.72 -5.77 0.31
N LEU A 204 9.51 -5.63 0.85
CA LEU A 204 9.21 -4.85 2.05
C LEU A 204 9.99 -5.36 3.28
N ASP A 205 10.57 -4.45 4.06
CA ASP A 205 11.19 -4.78 5.34
C ASP A 205 10.14 -4.99 6.47
N ALA A 206 10.51 -5.64 7.58
CA ALA A 206 9.59 -5.93 8.69
C ALA A 206 8.96 -4.68 9.35
N THR A 207 9.61 -3.51 9.23
CA THR A 207 9.13 -2.20 9.67
C THR A 207 8.14 -1.58 8.68
N GLN A 208 8.25 -1.89 7.40
CA GLN A 208 7.32 -1.51 6.33
C GLN A 208 6.09 -2.43 6.31
N TRP A 209 6.28 -3.73 6.57
CA TRP A 209 5.20 -4.72 6.72
C TRP A 209 4.20 -4.37 7.82
N GLU A 210 4.59 -3.67 8.89
CA GLU A 210 3.62 -3.19 9.89
C GLU A 210 2.66 -2.11 9.36
N TYR A 211 2.95 -1.45 8.24
CA TYR A 211 1.95 -0.64 7.53
C TYR A 211 1.02 -1.51 6.67
N MET A 212 1.55 -2.50 5.94
CA MET A 212 0.71 -3.38 5.10
C MET A 212 -0.20 -4.29 5.93
N ARG A 213 0.29 -4.79 7.08
CA ARG A 213 -0.54 -5.46 8.11
C ARG A 213 -1.55 -4.55 8.79
N GLY A 214 -1.47 -3.25 8.57
CA GLY A 214 -2.53 -2.29 8.88
C GLY A 214 -3.51 -2.08 7.75
N LEU A 215 -3.01 -2.00 6.51
CA LEU A 215 -3.80 -1.84 5.29
C LEU A 215 -4.78 -3.01 5.15
N LEU A 216 -4.23 -4.22 5.05
CA LEU A 216 -4.92 -5.51 4.92
C LEU A 216 -5.74 -5.91 6.17
N TRP A 217 -5.71 -5.10 7.23
CA TRP A 217 -6.49 -5.37 8.44
C TRP A 217 -7.98 -5.06 8.25
N SER A 218 -8.37 -4.21 7.30
CA SER A 218 -9.81 -3.99 7.04
C SER A 218 -10.46 -5.26 6.50
N ASP A 219 -9.80 -5.91 5.55
CA ASP A 219 -10.26 -7.12 4.86
C ASP A 219 -10.08 -8.37 5.73
N ASP A 220 -9.01 -8.42 6.54
CA ASP A 220 -8.77 -9.47 7.52
C ASP A 220 -8.62 -8.93 8.95
N PRO A 221 -9.71 -8.44 9.57
CA PRO A 221 -9.65 -7.77 10.87
C PRO A 221 -9.46 -8.74 12.04
N LEU A 222 -9.57 -10.05 11.76
CA LEU A 222 -9.20 -11.11 12.69
C LEU A 222 -7.79 -11.68 12.41
N CYS A 223 -7.04 -11.19 11.42
CA CYS A 223 -5.69 -11.70 11.08
C CYS A 223 -5.65 -13.22 10.80
N LEU A 224 -6.68 -13.77 10.16
CA LEU A 224 -6.85 -15.19 9.83
C LEU A 224 -6.12 -15.64 8.55
N LEU A 225 -5.60 -14.69 7.75
CA LEU A 225 -4.81 -14.90 6.52
C LEU A 225 -3.29 -14.81 6.76
N PHE A 226 -2.88 -14.71 8.03
CA PHE A 226 -1.46 -14.68 8.44
C PHE A 226 -1.21 -15.69 9.55
N GLU A 227 -0.01 -16.27 9.57
CA GLU A 227 0.36 -17.20 10.64
C GLU A 227 0.72 -16.45 11.94
N ASP A 228 0.46 -17.07 13.10
CA ASP A 228 0.77 -16.49 14.41
C ASP A 228 2.27 -16.65 14.78
N SER A 229 3.12 -16.10 13.93
CA SER A 229 4.56 -16.18 14.04
C SER A 229 5.09 -15.22 15.11
N ARG A 230 6.09 -15.68 15.88
CA ARG A 230 6.76 -14.85 16.88
C ARG A 230 7.76 -13.87 16.27
N GLU A 231 8.24 -14.18 15.06
CA GLU A 231 9.41 -13.53 14.45
C GLU A 231 9.13 -12.81 13.13
N SER A 232 8.14 -13.27 12.35
CA SER A 232 7.62 -12.62 11.15
C SER A 232 6.20 -12.08 11.39
N ASN A 233 5.81 -11.10 10.60
CA ASN A 233 4.46 -10.59 10.42
C ASN A 233 3.94 -10.73 8.98
N SER A 234 4.75 -11.30 8.09
CA SER A 234 4.52 -11.40 6.64
C SER A 234 4.40 -12.85 6.15
N GLU A 235 4.41 -13.81 7.08
CA GLU A 235 4.07 -15.22 6.83
C GLU A 235 2.56 -15.36 6.65
N LEU A 236 2.15 -15.79 5.46
CA LEU A 236 0.76 -15.91 5.05
C LEU A 236 0.21 -17.28 5.46
N ALA A 237 -0.94 -17.24 6.14
CA ALA A 237 -1.70 -18.43 6.45
C ALA A 237 -2.52 -18.88 5.23
N LEU A 238 -3.00 -20.11 5.32
CA LEU A 238 -3.57 -20.82 4.19
C LEU A 238 -5.02 -20.35 3.88
N GLY A 239 -5.67 -19.66 4.83
CA GLY A 239 -6.92 -18.92 4.61
C GLY A 239 -8.22 -19.68 4.86
N GLU A 240 -8.20 -21.00 5.15
CA GLU A 240 -9.41 -21.77 5.48
C GLU A 240 -10.22 -21.14 6.64
N LYS A 241 -9.51 -20.65 7.67
CA LYS A 241 -10.11 -20.03 8.86
C LYS A 241 -10.84 -18.73 8.50
N PHE A 242 -10.23 -17.90 7.64
CA PHE A 242 -10.85 -16.67 7.13
C PHE A 242 -12.10 -17.00 6.30
N LEU A 243 -11.98 -17.93 5.35
CA LEU A 243 -13.08 -18.37 4.50
C LEU A 243 -14.29 -18.88 5.31
N GLY A 244 -14.02 -19.63 6.39
CA GLY A 244 -15.04 -20.10 7.32
C GLY A 244 -15.76 -18.97 8.06
N ASP A 245 -15.03 -17.99 8.61
CA ASP A 245 -15.63 -16.87 9.33
C ASP A 245 -16.27 -15.81 8.39
N PHE A 246 -15.81 -15.73 7.14
CA PHE A 246 -16.37 -14.85 6.10
C PHE A 246 -17.72 -15.36 5.56
N TYR A 247 -17.88 -16.66 5.32
CA TYR A 247 -19.12 -17.23 4.79
C TYR A 247 -20.08 -17.80 5.84
N ALA A 248 -19.58 -18.16 7.03
CA ALA A 248 -20.37 -18.83 8.08
C ALA A 248 -20.00 -18.40 9.52
N GLY A 249 -19.30 -17.27 9.68
CA GLY A 249 -18.95 -16.72 10.98
C GLY A 249 -20.15 -16.27 11.81
N ALA A 250 -19.92 -16.03 13.10
CA ALA A 250 -20.94 -15.45 13.97
C ALA A 250 -21.18 -13.98 13.58
N PRO A 251 -22.43 -13.46 13.50
CA PRO A 251 -22.70 -12.05 13.18
C PRO A 251 -22.09 -11.02 14.15
N SER A 252 -21.52 -11.46 15.28
CA SER A 252 -20.76 -10.64 16.21
C SER A 252 -19.24 -10.64 15.98
N SER A 253 -18.73 -11.49 15.07
CA SER A 253 -17.32 -11.54 14.68
C SER A 253 -16.93 -10.30 13.88
N LEU A 254 -15.66 -9.91 13.97
CA LEU A 254 -15.19 -8.71 13.31
C LEU A 254 -15.21 -8.85 11.77
N THR A 255 -15.02 -10.06 11.23
CA THR A 255 -15.13 -10.37 9.79
C THR A 255 -16.56 -10.19 9.29
N GLN A 256 -17.55 -10.75 10.00
CA GLN A 256 -18.97 -10.59 9.63
C GLN A 256 -19.40 -9.12 9.70
N ARG A 257 -18.97 -8.39 10.72
CA ARG A 257 -19.36 -7.00 10.92
C ARG A 257 -18.73 -6.03 9.93
N SER A 258 -17.47 -6.27 9.53
CA SER A 258 -16.77 -5.49 8.50
C SER A 258 -17.33 -5.72 7.10
N HIS A 259 -17.68 -6.95 6.73
CA HIS A 259 -18.10 -7.26 5.36
C HIS A 259 -19.62 -7.23 5.14
N PHE A 260 -20.42 -7.53 6.18
CA PHE A 260 -21.88 -7.71 6.06
C PHE A 260 -22.69 -6.93 7.11
N GLY A 261 -22.04 -6.19 8.00
CA GLY A 261 -22.69 -5.57 9.17
C GLY A 261 -22.34 -4.10 9.39
N ASP A 262 -22.41 -3.68 10.64
CA ASP A 262 -22.34 -2.29 11.10
C ASP A 262 -20.94 -1.65 11.03
N LEU A 263 -19.93 -2.39 10.56
CA LEU A 263 -18.56 -1.92 10.38
C LEU A 263 -18.11 -1.89 8.89
N GLN A 264 -19.04 -2.07 7.93
CA GLN A 264 -18.79 -1.88 6.48
C GLN A 264 -18.15 -0.53 6.12
N PHE A 265 -18.27 0.47 6.98
CA PHE A 265 -17.59 1.74 6.80
C PHE A 265 -16.05 1.64 6.83
N PHE A 266 -15.47 0.52 7.30
CA PHE A 266 -14.03 0.20 7.14
C PHE A 266 -13.62 0.17 5.66
N HIS A 267 -14.51 -0.30 4.79
CA HIS A 267 -14.32 -0.35 3.33
C HIS A 267 -14.95 0.84 2.62
N ALA A 268 -15.23 1.94 3.34
CA ALA A 268 -16.06 3.05 2.85
C ALA A 268 -17.43 2.60 2.30
N MET A 269 -18.04 1.57 2.89
CA MET A 269 -19.38 1.07 2.54
C MET A 269 -20.39 1.38 3.65
N ALA A 270 -21.67 1.44 3.31
CA ALA A 270 -22.76 1.56 4.28
C ALA A 270 -23.09 0.20 4.91
N GLY A 271 -23.54 0.18 6.16
CA GLY A 271 -23.86 -1.05 6.89
C GLY A 271 -25.11 -1.77 6.36
N GLN A 272 -26.04 -1.01 5.78
CA GLN A 272 -27.31 -1.53 5.23
C GLN A 272 -27.76 -0.69 4.02
N SER A 273 -28.64 -1.24 3.17
CA SER A 273 -29.19 -0.51 2.02
C SER A 273 -30.23 0.52 2.44
N ASN A 274 -30.24 1.66 1.75
CA ASN A 274 -31.01 2.86 2.09
C ASN A 274 -30.52 3.61 3.35
N GLU A 275 -29.28 3.37 3.79
CA GLU A 275 -28.60 4.18 4.81
C GLU A 275 -28.34 5.59 4.27
N ASP A 276 -28.40 6.60 5.14
CA ASP A 276 -28.08 7.98 4.79
C ASP A 276 -26.54 8.15 4.68
N PRO A 277 -26.00 8.71 3.58
CA PRO A 277 -24.56 8.88 3.44
C PRO A 277 -23.94 9.79 4.52
N HIS A 278 -24.71 10.64 5.19
CA HIS A 278 -24.22 11.38 6.35
C HIS A 278 -23.93 10.47 7.56
N ASP A 279 -24.70 9.39 7.76
CA ASP A 279 -24.46 8.43 8.85
C ASP A 279 -23.24 7.56 8.57
N THR A 280 -23.08 7.05 7.33
CA THR A 280 -21.89 6.31 6.92
C THR A 280 -20.63 7.16 7.12
N LYS A 281 -20.65 8.42 6.65
CA LYS A 281 -19.56 9.39 6.83
C LYS A 281 -19.27 9.70 8.31
N ALA A 282 -20.29 9.88 9.14
CA ALA A 282 -20.12 10.12 10.57
C ALA A 282 -19.47 8.92 11.27
N ASN A 283 -19.84 7.69 10.88
CA ASN A 283 -19.18 6.48 11.34
C ASN A 283 -17.70 6.46 10.96
N MET A 284 -17.36 6.66 9.68
CA MET A 284 -15.97 6.72 9.20
C MET A 284 -15.13 7.76 9.96
N LEU A 285 -15.62 9.00 10.09
CA LEU A 285 -14.87 10.09 10.74
C LEU A 285 -14.66 9.83 12.24
N SER A 286 -15.68 9.35 12.95
CA SER A 286 -15.57 9.04 14.40
C SER A 286 -14.67 7.83 14.69
N TRP A 287 -14.50 6.91 13.73
CA TRP A 287 -13.54 5.82 13.80
C TRP A 287 -12.12 6.32 13.53
N LEU A 288 -11.92 7.00 12.39
CA LEU A 288 -10.63 7.53 11.97
C LEU A 288 -10.06 8.53 12.97
N GLU A 289 -10.87 9.28 13.71
CA GLU A 289 -10.36 10.12 14.80
C GLU A 289 -9.54 9.30 15.81
N ILE A 290 -10.09 8.20 16.31
CA ILE A 290 -9.40 7.36 17.32
C ILE A 290 -8.22 6.62 16.69
N ILE A 291 -8.39 6.03 15.51
CA ILE A 291 -7.33 5.22 14.87
C ILE A 291 -6.17 6.12 14.38
N TYR A 292 -6.46 7.32 13.86
CA TYR A 292 -5.40 8.28 13.53
C TYR A 292 -4.69 8.82 14.78
N LYS A 293 -5.40 9.08 15.88
CA LYS A 293 -4.78 9.49 17.16
C LYS A 293 -3.86 8.41 17.73
N LEU A 294 -4.28 7.14 17.66
CA LEU A 294 -3.45 5.97 17.96
C LEU A 294 -2.23 5.88 17.02
N ALA A 295 -2.43 6.11 15.73
CA ALA A 295 -1.36 6.09 14.73
C ALA A 295 -0.29 7.16 14.99
N VAL A 296 -0.67 8.43 15.20
CA VAL A 296 0.32 9.47 15.50
C VAL A 296 0.98 9.25 16.87
N GLY A 297 0.24 8.75 17.87
CA GLY A 297 0.76 8.41 19.20
C GLY A 297 1.02 9.63 20.10
N VAL A 298 0.52 10.81 19.73
CA VAL A 298 0.72 12.09 20.44
C VAL A 298 -0.58 12.71 20.96
N GLN A 299 -1.69 11.96 20.95
CA GLN A 299 -3.05 12.46 21.21
C GLN A 299 -3.87 11.50 22.08
N ASP A 300 -3.43 11.30 23.32
CA ASP A 300 -4.06 10.58 24.44
C ASP A 300 -4.50 9.10 24.26
N VAL A 301 -4.82 8.66 23.04
CA VAL A 301 -5.15 7.27 22.66
C VAL A 301 -3.90 6.40 22.73
N LYS A 302 -4.04 5.22 23.34
CA LYS A 302 -2.97 4.23 23.50
C LYS A 302 -3.44 2.86 23.04
N GLU A 303 -2.50 2.01 22.61
CA GLU A 303 -2.80 0.62 22.24
C GLU A 303 -3.36 -0.21 23.42
N THR A 304 -3.20 0.25 24.66
CA THR A 304 -3.77 -0.37 25.87
C THR A 304 -5.23 0.00 26.16
N ASP A 305 -5.80 0.99 25.48
CA ASP A 305 -7.15 1.47 25.77
C ASP A 305 -8.20 0.45 25.28
N SER A 306 -9.29 0.28 26.05
CA SER A 306 -10.33 -0.70 25.72
C SER A 306 -11.27 -0.23 24.61
N LEU A 307 -11.79 -1.18 23.83
CA LEU A 307 -12.67 -0.92 22.70
C LEU A 307 -13.99 -0.26 23.12
N ALA A 308 -14.59 -0.66 24.25
CA ALA A 308 -15.76 0.03 24.80
C ALA A 308 -15.39 1.41 25.39
N GLY A 309 -14.15 1.61 25.85
CA GLY A 309 -13.68 2.91 26.35
C GLY A 309 -13.52 3.96 25.25
N ARG A 310 -13.17 3.55 24.02
CA ARG A 310 -13.02 4.45 22.85
C ARG A 310 -14.19 4.42 21.86
N PHE A 311 -14.95 3.32 21.80
CA PHE A 311 -16.09 3.14 20.91
C PHE A 311 -17.31 2.53 21.65
N PRO A 312 -17.89 3.24 22.65
CA PRO A 312 -18.87 2.70 23.60
C PRO A 312 -20.18 2.16 23.00
N THR A 313 -20.50 2.52 21.75
CA THR A 313 -21.67 2.04 21.02
C THR A 313 -21.36 0.92 20.02
N ARG A 314 -20.08 0.60 19.76
CA ARG A 314 -19.65 -0.36 18.71
C ARG A 314 -19.08 -1.67 19.24
N PHE A 315 -18.72 -1.77 20.51
CA PHE A 315 -18.28 -3.04 21.10
C PHE A 315 -18.95 -3.30 22.45
N SER A 316 -19.36 -4.54 22.65
CA SER A 316 -20.05 -5.01 23.84
C SER A 316 -19.40 -6.29 24.39
N SER A 317 -19.92 -6.83 25.49
CA SER A 317 -19.57 -8.17 25.97
C SER A 317 -19.92 -9.31 25.00
N TYR A 318 -20.74 -9.06 23.98
CA TYR A 318 -21.17 -10.05 22.97
C TYR A 318 -20.43 -9.93 21.63
N SER A 319 -19.61 -8.88 21.45
CA SER A 319 -18.76 -8.69 20.27
C SER A 319 -17.53 -9.60 20.33
N ASP A 320 -16.97 -9.98 19.18
CA ASP A 320 -15.67 -10.66 19.07
C ASP A 320 -14.76 -9.88 18.09
N PRO A 321 -13.74 -9.15 18.58
CA PRO A 321 -13.34 -9.00 19.99
C PRO A 321 -14.38 -8.22 20.83
N SER A 322 -14.39 -8.47 22.14
CA SER A 322 -15.33 -7.84 23.06
C SER A 322 -14.90 -6.43 23.46
N GLY A 323 -15.82 -5.65 24.05
CA GLY A 323 -15.56 -4.28 24.51
C GLY A 323 -14.42 -4.12 25.52
N GLU A 324 -14.06 -5.18 26.25
CA GLU A 324 -12.94 -5.19 27.20
C GLU A 324 -11.58 -5.45 26.54
N ALA A 325 -11.55 -5.89 25.27
CA ALA A 325 -10.31 -6.02 24.53
C ALA A 325 -9.69 -4.63 24.27
N SER A 326 -8.36 -4.61 24.13
CA SER A 326 -7.58 -3.40 23.86
C SER A 326 -7.42 -3.12 22.36
N LEU A 327 -7.11 -1.87 22.00
CA LEU A 327 -6.72 -1.48 20.63
C LEU A 327 -5.52 -2.28 20.09
N ARG A 328 -4.61 -2.76 20.96
CA ARG A 328 -3.56 -3.72 20.59
C ARG A 328 -4.14 -5.06 20.15
N GLN A 329 -5.09 -5.61 20.90
CA GLN A 329 -5.71 -6.90 20.58
C GLN A 329 -6.56 -6.82 19.30
N LEU A 330 -7.17 -5.67 19.02
CA LEU A 330 -7.86 -5.38 17.75
C LEU A 330 -6.90 -5.57 16.55
N PHE A 331 -5.78 -4.85 16.50
CA PHE A 331 -4.82 -4.90 15.39
C PHE A 331 -3.88 -6.13 15.37
N LEU A 332 -3.96 -7.00 16.37
CA LEU A 332 -3.29 -8.31 16.35
C LEU A 332 -4.24 -9.44 15.96
N GLY A 333 -5.54 -9.31 16.19
CA GLY A 333 -6.55 -10.33 15.87
C GLY A 333 -6.22 -11.69 16.48
N ARG A 334 -6.10 -12.71 15.63
CA ARG A 334 -5.64 -14.07 15.98
C ARG A 334 -4.14 -14.29 15.76
N THR A 335 -3.37 -13.23 15.50
CA THR A 335 -1.89 -13.22 15.46
C THR A 335 -1.24 -12.47 16.66
N PRO A 336 -1.53 -12.82 17.94
CA PRO A 336 -1.04 -12.11 19.11
C PRO A 336 0.46 -12.34 19.42
N SER A 337 1.09 -13.37 18.85
CA SER A 337 2.44 -13.83 19.25
C SER A 337 3.58 -12.99 18.67
N TYR A 338 3.32 -12.15 17.65
CA TYR A 338 4.34 -11.34 16.99
C TYR A 338 4.95 -10.27 17.92
N ARG A 339 6.16 -10.54 18.41
CA ARG A 339 6.79 -9.75 19.49
C ARG A 339 7.26 -8.35 19.09
N LYS A 340 7.35 -8.07 17.79
CA LYS A 340 7.84 -6.79 17.24
C LYS A 340 6.70 -5.86 16.78
N ALA A 341 5.43 -6.22 17.02
CA ALA A 341 4.28 -5.50 16.49
C ALA A 341 4.23 -4.02 16.91
N ASN A 342 3.97 -3.15 15.94
CA ASN A 342 3.90 -1.70 16.07
C ASN A 342 2.48 -1.22 15.70
N ILE A 343 1.62 -1.15 16.72
CA ILE A 343 0.20 -0.83 16.56
C ILE A 343 -0.02 0.58 15.99
N SER A 344 0.91 1.52 16.23
CA SER A 344 0.90 2.86 15.62
C SER A 344 1.03 2.81 14.09
N LYS A 345 1.80 1.85 13.54
CA LYS A 345 1.91 1.63 12.09
C LYS A 345 0.72 0.87 11.52
N ARG A 346 0.21 -0.16 12.22
CA ARG A 346 -1.00 -0.89 11.78
C ARG A 346 -2.22 0.02 11.75
N ALA A 347 -2.42 0.84 12.79
CA ALA A 347 -3.43 1.88 12.81
C ALA A 347 -3.28 2.86 11.64
N PHE A 348 -2.05 3.25 11.28
CA PHE A 348 -1.83 4.11 10.12
C PHE A 348 -2.15 3.43 8.78
N GLY A 349 -1.81 2.14 8.62
CA GLY A 349 -2.17 1.35 7.45
C GLY A 349 -3.69 1.28 7.27
N HIS A 350 -4.45 1.05 8.33
CA HIS A 350 -5.91 1.03 8.26
C HIS A 350 -6.49 2.40 7.82
N CYS A 351 -5.90 3.51 8.29
CA CYS A 351 -6.26 4.84 7.81
C CYS A 351 -5.95 5.06 6.31
N LEU A 352 -4.96 4.38 5.73
CA LEU A 352 -4.70 4.39 4.28
C LEU A 352 -5.73 3.56 3.52
N HIS A 353 -6.11 2.39 4.04
CA HIS A 353 -7.12 1.52 3.44
C HIS A 353 -8.47 2.24 3.27
N MET A 354 -8.96 2.85 4.37
CA MET A 354 -10.20 3.66 4.34
C MET A 354 -10.15 4.83 3.34
N VAL A 355 -8.96 5.32 2.95
CA VAL A 355 -8.83 6.28 1.85
C VAL A 355 -8.95 5.57 0.50
N GLN A 356 -8.23 4.47 0.29
CA GLN A 356 -8.16 3.74 -0.98
C GLN A 356 -9.53 3.22 -1.43
N ASP A 357 -10.22 2.46 -0.58
CA ASP A 357 -11.55 1.90 -0.87
C ASP A 357 -12.54 3.00 -1.20
N SER A 358 -12.45 4.13 -0.49
CA SER A 358 -13.31 5.29 -0.75
C SER A 358 -13.13 5.91 -2.12
N TYR A 359 -12.13 5.51 -2.93
CA TYR A 359 -11.97 5.91 -4.33
C TYR A 359 -12.19 4.78 -5.34
N ALA A 360 -12.24 3.51 -4.91
CA ALA A 360 -12.57 2.40 -5.80
C ALA A 360 -14.09 2.35 -6.06
N VAL A 361 -14.46 2.05 -7.31
CA VAL A 361 -15.87 1.99 -7.75
C VAL A 361 -16.61 0.82 -7.11
N GLY A 362 -15.89 -0.22 -6.64
CA GLY A 362 -16.45 -1.32 -5.87
C GLY A 362 -17.19 -0.86 -4.61
N HIS A 363 -16.67 0.17 -3.92
CA HIS A 363 -17.21 0.66 -2.65
C HIS A 363 -17.94 1.99 -2.73
N THR A 364 -17.57 2.90 -3.65
CA THR A 364 -18.24 4.21 -3.78
C THR A 364 -18.49 4.68 -5.21
N LEU A 365 -19.64 5.32 -5.41
CA LEU A 365 -19.92 6.11 -6.61
C LEU A 365 -19.53 7.56 -6.33
N ARG A 366 -18.53 8.06 -7.06
CA ARG A 366 -18.09 9.46 -7.03
C ARG A 366 -18.47 10.24 -8.28
N ARG A 367 -18.57 11.55 -8.11
CA ARG A 367 -18.71 12.56 -9.16
C ARG A 367 -17.52 12.49 -10.13
N LEU A 368 -17.71 11.99 -11.35
CA LEU A 368 -16.63 11.94 -12.34
C LEU A 368 -16.40 13.34 -12.93
N SER A 369 -15.20 13.88 -12.74
CA SER A 369 -14.88 15.28 -13.07
C SER A 369 -14.37 15.47 -14.50
N ASN A 370 -13.94 14.39 -15.16
CA ASN A 370 -13.41 14.40 -16.54
C ASN A 370 -14.10 13.36 -17.46
N PRO A 371 -15.43 13.36 -17.62
CA PRO A 371 -16.13 12.43 -18.52
C PRO A 371 -15.64 12.50 -19.98
N GLY A 372 -15.10 13.65 -20.41
CA GLY A 372 -14.48 13.81 -21.72
C GLY A 372 -13.20 12.98 -21.95
N ASP A 373 -12.57 12.42 -20.91
CA ASP A 373 -11.42 11.52 -21.01
C ASP A 373 -11.82 10.02 -21.09
N LEU A 374 -13.10 9.68 -20.93
CA LEU A 374 -13.60 8.31 -21.13
C LEU A 374 -13.43 7.86 -22.58
N ASP A 375 -13.15 6.56 -22.75
CA ASP A 375 -13.07 5.86 -24.04
C ASP A 375 -14.08 4.71 -24.15
N GLY A 376 -15.22 4.86 -23.45
CA GLY A 376 -16.32 3.88 -23.43
C GLY A 376 -16.11 2.74 -22.44
N LYS A 377 -16.47 1.52 -22.86
CA LYS A 377 -16.34 0.27 -22.10
C LYS A 377 -15.46 -0.74 -22.85
N ASP A 378 -14.81 -1.63 -22.12
CA ASP A 378 -14.01 -2.74 -22.67
C ASP A 378 -14.88 -3.96 -23.07
N SER A 379 -14.22 -5.06 -23.44
CA SER A 379 -14.89 -6.32 -23.83
C SER A 379 -15.54 -7.10 -22.69
N GLU A 380 -15.19 -6.81 -21.44
CA GLU A 380 -15.85 -7.38 -20.24
C GLU A 380 -16.94 -6.42 -19.70
N GLY A 381 -17.12 -5.26 -20.33
CA GLY A 381 -18.14 -4.27 -20.03
C GLY A 381 -17.76 -3.27 -18.94
N PHE A 382 -16.48 -3.14 -18.58
CA PHE A 382 -15.99 -2.19 -17.59
C PHE A 382 -15.54 -0.88 -18.25
N PHE A 383 -15.66 0.24 -17.54
CA PHE A 383 -15.29 1.55 -18.07
C PHE A 383 -13.79 1.69 -18.29
N ARG A 384 -13.41 2.38 -19.37
CA ARG A 384 -12.00 2.65 -19.72
C ARG A 384 -11.77 4.12 -20.06
N PHE A 385 -10.55 4.59 -19.84
CA PHE A 385 -10.10 5.94 -20.19
C PHE A 385 -9.17 5.91 -21.40
N LYS A 386 -8.99 7.06 -22.05
CA LYS A 386 -8.09 7.22 -23.19
C LYS A 386 -6.62 6.96 -22.79
N PRO A 387 -5.74 6.53 -23.70
CA PRO A 387 -4.32 6.32 -23.39
C PRO A 387 -3.68 7.55 -22.73
N GLY A 388 -2.98 7.35 -21.60
CA GLY A 388 -2.41 8.44 -20.80
C GLY A 388 -3.43 9.29 -20.03
N LYS A 389 -4.68 8.81 -19.88
CA LYS A 389 -5.73 9.42 -19.07
C LYS A 389 -6.20 8.46 -17.99
N PHE A 390 -6.77 9.03 -16.93
CA PHE A 390 -7.29 8.35 -15.76
C PHE A 390 -8.53 9.08 -15.24
N ALA A 391 -9.33 8.41 -14.40
CA ALA A 391 -10.48 9.02 -13.75
C ALA A 391 -10.06 10.09 -12.75
N ARG A 392 -10.80 11.22 -12.69
CA ARG A 392 -10.69 12.22 -11.63
C ARG A 392 -11.98 12.26 -10.83
N LEU A 393 -11.95 11.70 -9.64
CA LEU A 393 -13.13 11.44 -8.81
C LEU A 393 -13.30 12.53 -7.74
N GLY A 394 -14.43 13.23 -7.81
CA GLY A 394 -14.81 14.29 -6.90
C GLY A 394 -15.57 13.77 -5.66
N PRO A 395 -16.58 14.52 -5.19
CA PRO A 395 -17.40 14.11 -4.05
C PRO A 395 -18.13 12.79 -4.23
N ILE A 396 -18.40 12.12 -3.10
CA ILE A 396 -19.14 10.86 -3.01
C ILE A 396 -20.63 11.14 -3.24
N ILE A 397 -21.20 10.48 -4.25
CA ILE A 397 -22.64 10.47 -4.54
C ILE A 397 -23.30 9.30 -3.79
N THR A 398 -22.60 8.19 -3.57
CA THR A 398 -23.15 7.00 -2.89
C THR A 398 -22.05 6.19 -2.24
N PHE A 399 -22.25 5.78 -0.99
CA PHE A 399 -21.54 4.63 -0.39
C PHE A 399 -22.31 3.36 -0.74
N HIS A 400 -21.64 2.35 -1.29
CA HIS A 400 -22.30 1.09 -1.65
C HIS A 400 -22.53 0.20 -0.43
N THR A 401 -23.29 -0.87 -0.62
CA THR A 401 -23.51 -1.91 0.40
C THR A 401 -23.08 -3.24 -0.18
N TYR A 402 -22.17 -3.97 0.48
CA TYR A 402 -21.62 -5.22 -0.04
C TYR A 402 -22.73 -6.26 -0.24
N SER A 403 -23.67 -6.33 0.71
CA SER A 403 -24.87 -7.15 0.63
C SER A 403 -25.70 -6.82 -0.62
N GLY A 404 -25.70 -7.75 -1.58
CA GLY A 404 -26.48 -7.67 -2.82
C GLY A 404 -25.72 -7.14 -4.04
N GLN A 405 -24.41 -6.89 -3.95
CA GLN A 405 -23.62 -6.46 -5.12
C GLN A 405 -23.55 -7.53 -6.21
N SER A 406 -23.36 -7.05 -7.45
CA SER A 406 -23.03 -7.91 -8.58
C SER A 406 -21.54 -8.30 -8.55
N LYS A 407 -21.15 -9.33 -9.31
CA LYS A 407 -19.75 -9.77 -9.48
C LYS A 407 -18.82 -8.73 -10.15
N ARG A 408 -19.27 -7.48 -10.28
CA ARG A 408 -18.53 -6.35 -10.86
C ARG A 408 -17.72 -5.58 -9.82
N HIS A 409 -18.02 -5.75 -8.53
CA HIS A 409 -17.22 -5.27 -7.39
C HIS A 409 -15.74 -5.64 -7.58
N ALA A 410 -15.41 -6.94 -7.51
CA ALA A 410 -14.07 -7.52 -7.67
C ALA A 410 -13.36 -7.30 -9.03
N HIS A 411 -13.86 -6.41 -9.90
CA HIS A 411 -13.05 -5.87 -11.00
C HIS A 411 -12.32 -4.58 -10.58
N TYR A 412 -12.94 -3.77 -9.70
CA TYR A 412 -12.45 -2.44 -9.35
C TYR A 412 -11.44 -2.43 -8.21
N ASP A 413 -11.37 -3.53 -7.47
CA ASP A 413 -10.46 -3.77 -6.35
C ASP A 413 -9.27 -4.66 -6.80
N GLU A 414 -9.18 -4.94 -8.11
CA GLU A 414 -8.21 -5.84 -8.74
C GLU A 414 -7.55 -5.20 -9.97
N SER A 415 -6.46 -5.82 -10.44
CA SER A 415 -5.89 -5.52 -11.76
C SER A 415 -5.25 -6.74 -12.40
N LYS A 416 -5.67 -7.06 -13.62
CA LYS A 416 -5.02 -8.04 -14.50
C LYS A 416 -3.77 -7.49 -15.21
N GLN A 417 -3.55 -6.17 -15.14
CA GLN A 417 -2.41 -5.48 -15.77
C GLN A 417 -1.31 -5.22 -14.73
N PRO A 418 -0.03 -5.35 -15.11
CA PRO A 418 1.10 -5.11 -14.20
C PRO A 418 1.17 -3.63 -13.81
N ARG A 419 1.57 -3.38 -12.57
CA ARG A 419 1.84 -2.05 -12.01
C ARG A 419 3.31 -1.95 -11.63
N SER A 420 3.79 -0.73 -11.39
CA SER A 420 5.07 -0.49 -10.74
C SER A 420 4.91 0.70 -9.80
N PRO A 421 5.07 0.55 -8.47
CA PRO A 421 4.84 1.63 -7.51
C PRO A 421 5.64 2.92 -7.77
N ARG A 422 6.78 2.83 -8.47
CA ARG A 422 7.59 3.98 -8.91
C ARG A 422 7.13 4.67 -10.20
N ASP A 423 6.21 4.06 -10.96
CA ASP A 423 5.62 4.62 -12.15
C ASP A 423 4.12 4.88 -11.91
N LEU A 424 3.80 6.14 -11.60
CA LEU A 424 2.43 6.56 -11.33
C LEU A 424 1.50 6.40 -12.54
N ASP A 425 2.01 6.40 -13.78
CA ASP A 425 1.18 6.19 -14.96
C ASP A 425 0.76 4.71 -15.13
N SER A 426 1.47 3.77 -14.49
CA SER A 426 1.12 2.34 -14.46
C SER A 426 -0.15 2.02 -13.64
N PHE A 427 -0.75 3.02 -12.99
CA PHE A 427 -2.04 2.91 -12.28
C PHE A 427 -3.21 3.53 -13.06
N ASN A 428 -2.97 4.14 -14.23
CA ASN A 428 -3.98 4.92 -14.95
C ASN A 428 -5.20 4.11 -15.44
N HIS A 429 -5.07 2.78 -15.56
CA HIS A 429 -6.18 1.88 -15.92
C HIS A 429 -7.09 1.50 -14.75
N ILE A 430 -6.68 1.73 -13.50
CA ILE A 430 -7.53 1.48 -12.32
C ILE A 430 -8.29 2.76 -12.00
N ILE A 431 -9.62 2.69 -12.07
CA ILE A 431 -10.48 3.84 -11.77
C ILE A 431 -10.36 4.20 -10.29
N GLY A 432 -9.94 5.43 -10.01
CA GLY A 432 -9.77 5.97 -8.66
C GLY A 432 -8.37 5.79 -8.05
N ALA A 433 -7.55 4.85 -8.52
CA ALA A 433 -6.23 4.60 -7.93
C ALA A 433 -5.30 5.83 -7.95
N ARG A 434 -5.39 6.68 -8.99
CA ARG A 434 -4.59 7.91 -9.07
C ARG A 434 -4.99 8.94 -8.00
N ASP A 435 -6.29 9.15 -7.77
CA ASP A 435 -6.78 10.00 -6.69
C ASP A 435 -6.47 9.40 -5.31
N ALA A 436 -6.58 8.07 -5.16
CA ALA A 436 -6.22 7.33 -3.95
C ALA A 436 -4.73 7.55 -3.59
N ILE A 437 -3.80 7.37 -4.54
CA ILE A 437 -2.37 7.67 -4.35
C ILE A 437 -2.20 9.12 -3.87
N ASP A 438 -2.79 10.09 -4.57
CA ASP A 438 -2.62 11.51 -4.27
C ASP A 438 -3.18 11.90 -2.87
N LYS A 439 -4.28 11.26 -2.42
CA LYS A 439 -4.80 11.41 -1.04
C LYS A 439 -3.95 10.67 -0.01
N SER A 440 -3.50 9.45 -0.29
CA SER A 440 -2.58 8.69 0.57
C SER A 440 -1.26 9.43 0.79
N ILE A 441 -0.67 10.06 -0.25
CA ILE A 441 0.52 10.92 -0.12
C ILE A 441 0.29 12.03 0.92
N LYS A 442 -0.87 12.71 0.86
CA LYS A 442 -1.21 13.78 1.80
C LYS A 442 -1.40 13.26 3.23
N LEU A 443 -2.04 12.11 3.40
CA LEU A 443 -2.21 11.45 4.70
C LEU A 443 -0.86 10.99 5.31
N ILE A 444 0.03 10.40 4.51
CA ILE A 444 1.40 10.03 4.90
C ILE A 444 2.18 11.28 5.32
N ASN A 445 2.02 12.40 4.60
CA ASN A 445 2.66 13.66 4.97
C ASN A 445 2.17 14.21 6.32
N PHE A 446 0.88 14.11 6.65
CA PHE A 446 0.37 14.48 7.98
C PHE A 446 0.93 13.57 9.09
N TYR A 447 0.92 12.25 8.88
CA TYR A 447 1.46 11.28 9.84
C TYR A 447 2.97 11.45 10.07
N ALA A 448 3.75 11.72 9.01
CA ALA A 448 5.17 12.01 9.07
C ALA A 448 5.49 13.29 9.86
N GLN A 449 4.62 14.31 9.77
CA GLN A 449 4.71 15.55 10.55
C GLN A 449 4.12 15.42 11.97
N LYS A 450 3.50 14.27 12.30
CA LYS A 450 2.69 14.07 13.51
C LYS A 450 1.64 15.17 13.71
N THR A 451 1.09 15.68 12.61
CA THR A 451 -0.01 16.66 12.61
C THR A 451 -1.20 16.08 13.37
N LYS A 452 -1.79 16.86 14.28
CA LYS A 452 -2.94 16.40 15.08
C LYS A 452 -4.21 16.32 14.23
N TRP A 453 -5.16 15.51 14.70
CA TRP A 453 -6.51 15.42 14.15
C TRP A 453 -7.15 16.79 13.93
N GLU A 454 -7.09 17.66 14.93
CA GLU A 454 -7.67 19.00 14.95
C GLU A 454 -6.82 20.04 14.18
N ASP A 455 -5.55 19.75 13.91
CA ASP A 455 -4.63 20.63 13.17
C ASP A 455 -4.79 20.44 11.63
N GLY A 456 -6.01 20.17 11.15
CA GLY A 456 -6.37 20.06 9.72
C GLY A 456 -6.52 18.65 9.15
N VAL A 457 -6.24 17.59 9.90
CA VAL A 457 -6.40 16.19 9.42
C VAL A 457 -7.88 15.79 9.36
N ARG A 458 -8.68 16.21 10.35
CA ARG A 458 -10.14 16.08 10.36
C ARG A 458 -10.75 16.67 9.08
N ASP A 459 -10.36 17.89 8.74
CA ASP A 459 -10.93 18.65 7.62
C ASP A 459 -10.52 18.01 6.28
N PHE A 460 -9.29 17.50 6.18
CA PHE A 460 -8.87 16.66 5.04
C PHE A 460 -9.78 15.42 4.87
N PHE A 461 -10.06 14.66 5.93
CA PHE A 461 -10.96 13.52 5.82
C PHE A 461 -12.41 13.94 5.53
N ALA A 462 -12.92 14.99 6.19
CA ALA A 462 -14.30 15.42 6.06
C ALA A 462 -14.60 16.10 4.71
N ASP A 463 -13.73 16.98 4.25
CA ASP A 463 -14.03 17.95 3.18
C ASP A 463 -13.18 17.75 1.92
N GLU A 464 -12.24 16.79 1.92
CA GLU A 464 -11.52 16.35 0.72
C GLU A 464 -11.65 14.86 0.39
N VAL A 465 -11.54 13.96 1.38
CA VAL A 465 -11.63 12.51 1.14
C VAL A 465 -13.09 12.08 1.07
N PHE A 466 -13.83 12.20 2.18
CA PHE A 466 -15.24 11.78 2.29
C PHE A 466 -16.23 12.95 2.08
N VAL A 467 -15.84 13.95 1.28
CA VAL A 467 -16.76 15.04 0.90
C VAL A 467 -17.93 14.47 0.10
N LEU A 468 -19.16 14.84 0.46
CA LEU A 468 -20.39 14.34 -0.16
C LEU A 468 -20.83 15.30 -1.27
N ASP A 469 -21.42 14.75 -2.34
CA ASP A 469 -22.07 15.55 -3.38
C ASP A 469 -23.33 16.23 -2.82
N SER A 470 -23.70 17.40 -3.36
CA SER A 470 -24.94 18.08 -2.97
C SER A 470 -26.21 17.29 -3.34
N ASN A 471 -26.08 16.26 -4.17
CA ASN A 471 -27.13 15.33 -4.57
C ASN A 471 -26.76 13.88 -4.17
N ALA A 472 -26.03 13.70 -3.06
CA ALA A 472 -25.74 12.36 -2.54
C ALA A 472 -27.04 11.56 -2.29
N THR A 473 -27.01 10.29 -2.65
CA THR A 473 -28.16 9.38 -2.58
C THR A 473 -27.94 8.32 -1.52
N LEU A 474 -29.04 7.79 -0.97
CA LEU A 474 -29.02 6.67 -0.02
C LEU A 474 -28.26 5.45 -0.59
N SER A 475 -27.67 4.68 0.32
CA SER A 475 -26.79 3.54 -0.01
C SER A 475 -27.49 2.43 -0.81
N ASN A 476 -26.75 1.79 -1.71
CA ASN A 476 -27.26 0.71 -2.57
C ASN A 476 -26.13 -0.12 -3.21
N PRO A 477 -26.40 -1.37 -3.65
CA PRO A 477 -25.39 -2.28 -4.20
C PRO A 477 -25.03 -2.06 -5.70
N GLN A 478 -25.32 -0.89 -6.29
CA GLN A 478 -25.08 -0.61 -7.73
C GLN A 478 -23.68 0.00 -7.96
N VAL A 479 -22.71 -0.84 -8.30
CA VAL A 479 -21.28 -0.54 -8.45
C VAL A 479 -21.00 0.50 -9.56
N ASP A 480 -21.15 0.13 -10.84
CA ASP A 480 -20.80 0.99 -11.98
C ASP A 480 -21.97 1.33 -12.90
N GLU A 481 -23.19 0.88 -12.58
CA GLU A 481 -24.37 1.05 -13.43
C GLU A 481 -24.71 2.52 -13.71
N ARG A 482 -24.29 3.43 -12.83
CA ARG A 482 -24.38 4.90 -12.98
C ARG A 482 -23.04 5.60 -13.24
N PHE A 483 -21.91 4.90 -13.34
CA PHE A 483 -20.61 5.58 -13.47
C PHE A 483 -20.51 6.33 -14.81
N GLY A 484 -20.08 7.59 -14.78
CA GLY A 484 -19.91 8.42 -15.98
C GLY A 484 -21.21 8.80 -16.71
N SER A 485 -22.39 8.53 -16.14
CA SER A 485 -23.67 9.00 -16.66
C SER A 485 -23.82 10.53 -16.49
N PRO A 486 -24.80 11.19 -17.15
CA PRO A 486 -24.99 12.64 -16.99
C PRO A 486 -25.28 13.07 -15.54
N ASP A 487 -26.03 12.27 -14.77
CA ASP A 487 -26.34 12.53 -13.36
C ASP A 487 -25.13 12.37 -12.41
N THR A 488 -24.09 11.62 -12.80
CA THR A 488 -22.87 11.40 -12.02
C THR A 488 -21.62 12.12 -12.54
N SER A 489 -21.70 12.75 -13.72
CA SER A 489 -20.58 13.45 -14.37
C SER A 489 -20.85 14.89 -14.81
N SER A 490 -22.11 15.35 -14.77
CA SER A 490 -22.40 16.79 -14.73
C SER A 490 -21.77 17.43 -13.49
N ARG A 491 -21.32 18.68 -13.60
CA ARG A 491 -20.74 19.44 -12.47
C ARG A 491 -21.70 19.46 -11.28
N SER A 492 -21.15 19.32 -10.07
CA SER A 492 -21.87 19.70 -8.85
C SER A 492 -22.39 21.13 -9.00
N THR A 493 -23.65 21.34 -8.62
CA THR A 493 -24.37 22.60 -8.81
C THR A 493 -23.70 23.79 -8.11
N LEU A 494 -22.79 23.58 -7.16
CA LEU A 494 -21.97 24.62 -6.53
C LEU A 494 -21.06 25.37 -7.52
N GLU A 495 -20.41 24.70 -8.48
CA GLU A 495 -19.64 25.42 -9.52
C GLU A 495 -20.57 26.08 -10.55
N ALA A 496 -21.69 25.44 -10.88
CA ALA A 496 -22.65 25.97 -11.85
C ALA A 496 -23.33 27.25 -11.33
N TYR A 497 -23.77 27.27 -10.06
CA TYR A 497 -24.32 28.47 -9.43
C TYR A 497 -23.27 29.54 -9.20
N ARG A 498 -22.02 29.20 -8.88
CA ARG A 498 -20.96 30.21 -8.73
C ARG A 498 -20.62 30.89 -10.06
N LEU A 499 -20.59 30.15 -11.16
CA LEU A 499 -20.47 30.73 -12.51
C LEU A 499 -21.71 31.52 -12.92
N ALA A 500 -22.91 31.06 -12.57
CA ALA A 500 -24.15 31.80 -12.85
C ALA A 500 -24.27 33.10 -12.02
N ASP A 501 -23.80 33.11 -10.78
CA ASP A 501 -23.68 34.33 -9.95
C ASP A 501 -22.62 35.27 -10.53
N GLU A 502 -21.48 34.77 -11.02
CA GLU A 502 -20.47 35.61 -11.70
C GLU A 502 -21.01 36.19 -13.02
N GLU A 503 -21.74 35.42 -13.84
CA GLU A 503 -22.45 35.94 -15.03
C GLU A 503 -23.57 36.93 -14.67
N TYR A 504 -24.31 36.70 -13.59
CA TYR A 504 -25.37 37.60 -13.11
C TYR A 504 -24.81 38.92 -12.57
N GLN A 505 -23.69 38.88 -11.83
CA GLN A 505 -22.96 40.06 -11.38
C GLN A 505 -22.39 40.84 -12.56
N LEU A 506 -21.79 40.18 -13.56
CA LEU A 506 -21.34 40.81 -14.80
C LEU A 506 -22.49 41.46 -15.58
N GLY A 507 -23.63 40.79 -15.71
CA GLY A 507 -24.85 41.35 -16.34
C GLY A 507 -25.41 42.56 -15.60
N ALA A 508 -25.43 42.53 -14.27
CA ALA A 508 -25.82 43.67 -13.43
C ALA A 508 -24.82 44.84 -13.53
N TRP A 509 -23.52 44.56 -13.66
CA TRP A 509 -22.48 45.58 -13.78
C TRP A 509 -22.50 46.29 -15.14
N ILE A 510 -22.81 45.56 -16.22
CA ILE A 510 -22.98 46.14 -17.57
C ILE A 510 -24.22 47.04 -17.64
N ASN A 511 -25.36 46.58 -17.09
CA ASN A 511 -26.61 47.35 -17.09
C ASN A 511 -26.61 48.59 -16.17
N SER A 512 -25.61 48.75 -15.29
CA SER A 512 -25.48 49.90 -14.39
C SER A 512 -24.55 51.01 -14.90
N HIS A 513 -23.99 50.87 -16.11
CA HIS A 513 -23.05 51.84 -16.70
C HIS A 513 -23.54 52.54 -17.99
N THR A 514 -24.81 52.39 -18.36
CA THR A 514 -25.37 52.95 -19.62
C THR A 514 -26.26 54.19 -19.47
N ASP A 515 -26.70 54.56 -18.26
CA ASP A 515 -27.56 55.75 -18.04
C ASP A 515 -26.74 57.02 -17.71
N ALA A 516 -26.23 57.67 -18.76
CA ALA A 516 -25.50 58.95 -18.66
C ALA A 516 -25.91 59.97 -19.75
N GLN A 517 -27.13 60.50 -19.59
CA GLN A 517 -27.69 61.71 -20.24
C GLN A 517 -27.97 61.72 -21.77
N PRO A 518 -29.21 62.09 -22.17
CA PRO A 518 -29.42 62.91 -23.35
C PRO A 518 -29.20 64.39 -23.03
N GLN A 519 -28.58 65.14 -23.95
CA GLN A 519 -28.63 66.61 -23.94
C GLN A 519 -29.91 67.08 -24.64
N PHE A 520 -30.72 67.91 -23.99
CA PHE A 520 -31.08 69.28 -24.42
C PHE A 520 -32.10 69.93 -23.46
#